data_AF-A0A9D7EYF7-F1
#
_entry.id   AF-A0A9D7EYF7-F1
#
_cell.length_a   1.000
_cell.length_b   1.000
_cell.length_c   1.000
_cell.angle_alpha   90.00
_cell.angle_beta   90.00
_cell.angle_gamma   90.00
#
_symmetry.space_group_name_H-M   'P 1'
#
loop_
_entity.id
_entity.type
_entity.pdbx_description
1 polymer ?
#
loop_
_entity_poly.entity_id
_entity_poly.type
_entity_poly.pdbx_seq_one_letter_code
_entity_poly.pdbx_strand_id
1 'polypeptide(L)'
;MLEQPHPGVQPQVPEPVIRHPKTKPTLNLEERIFNDDFEGFAIRIGEKGKDERSIEDVIIIDHSDNNEGRILEIAAKRGEMYVTEDERFFVMQLYDGWQYQEIEGKEDTYPFLRTHFAEWRKVFDLTEFQINRTDERLFKSHQSMLTVGQLQAAIHSIDASIDEKVNSIRSNNSRYYHFLKAVDSTRMDSLKSVQHAQQGQFARGLAKPIPQENLDSLGALSGLIMTFPPDRRADLYAKAETYARNVLSQVQSAAKSIKRKEESKVAHYFEMHSKFSFAVSCVIFLFIGAPMGAIVRKGGFGYPMIISILFFMAFIILNIFSKNIAERFVIPPIQAAWLPAAVFFPMGLALTWLALNDYQQNIDLSRLKRAAGVVLTFLRLKRRETQA
;
A
#
# COMPACT_ATOMS: atom_id res chain seq x y z
N MET A 1 8.52 81.47 -3.27
CA MET A 1 9.62 81.18 -2.33
C MET A 1 9.06 80.20 -1.30
N LEU A 2 8.67 78.97 -1.68
CA LEU A 2 9.51 77.80 -1.94
C LEU A 2 10.46 77.51 -0.78
N GLU A 3 9.91 76.76 0.19
CA GLU A 3 10.60 76.10 1.29
C GLU A 3 11.67 75.13 0.79
N GLN A 4 12.79 75.11 1.50
CA GLN A 4 13.96 74.28 1.29
C GLN A 4 13.68 72.80 1.65
N PRO A 5 14.13 71.81 0.88
CA PRO A 5 14.16 70.41 1.32
C PRO A 5 15.54 70.01 1.87
N HIS A 6 15.52 69.31 3.00
CA HIS A 6 16.65 68.64 3.65
C HIS A 6 17.20 67.45 2.82
N PRO A 7 18.37 66.88 3.18
CA PRO A 7 19.29 66.26 2.23
C PRO A 7 18.96 64.79 1.93
N GLY A 8 19.15 64.44 0.65
CA GLY A 8 19.55 63.12 0.14
C GLY A 8 19.11 61.87 0.90
N VAL A 9 17.86 61.46 0.71
CA VAL A 9 17.43 60.07 0.96
C VAL A 9 17.81 59.24 -0.27
N GLN A 10 18.86 58.42 -0.16
CA GLN A 10 19.15 57.35 -1.11
C GLN A 10 18.11 56.22 -0.93
N PRO A 11 17.70 55.50 -1.99
CA PRO A 11 16.79 54.36 -1.86
C PRO A 11 17.46 53.24 -1.04
N GLN A 12 16.84 52.84 0.07
CA GLN A 12 17.21 51.62 0.78
C GLN A 12 16.92 50.42 -0.13
N VAL A 13 17.97 49.76 -0.61
CA VAL A 13 17.89 48.41 -1.17
C VAL A 13 17.45 47.50 -0.02
N PRO A 14 16.38 46.69 -0.16
CA PRO A 14 16.01 45.76 0.89
C PRO A 14 17.17 44.78 1.13
N GLU A 15 17.65 44.72 2.37
CA GLU A 15 18.61 43.70 2.79
C GLU A 15 18.09 42.31 2.38
N PRO A 16 18.96 41.42 1.87
CA PRO A 16 18.54 40.05 1.61
C PRO A 16 18.13 39.45 2.96
N VAL A 17 16.84 39.16 3.10
CA VAL A 17 16.34 38.30 4.17
C VAL A 17 17.10 37.00 4.04
N ILE A 18 18.10 36.80 4.90
CA ILE A 18 18.81 35.53 5.07
C ILE A 18 17.76 34.57 5.61
N ARG A 19 17.00 33.95 4.69
CA ARG A 19 16.31 32.72 5.00
C ARG A 19 17.41 31.73 5.30
N HIS A 20 17.59 31.42 6.59
CA HIS A 20 18.40 30.28 7.00
C HIS A 20 18.00 29.09 6.11
N PRO A 21 18.92 28.55 5.29
CA PRO A 21 18.66 27.27 4.66
C PRO A 21 18.40 26.32 5.82
N LYS A 22 17.25 25.63 5.78
CA LYS A 22 17.00 24.46 6.62
C LYS A 22 18.31 23.66 6.64
N THR A 23 18.87 23.53 7.83
CA THR A 23 20.13 22.84 8.16
C THR A 23 20.45 21.78 7.11
N LYS A 24 21.52 22.00 6.33
CA LYS A 24 22.11 20.96 5.48
C LYS A 24 22.29 19.73 6.37
N PRO A 25 21.80 18.53 5.99
CA PRO A 25 22.17 17.33 6.71
C PRO A 25 23.69 17.20 6.60
N THR A 26 24.41 17.49 7.68
CA THR A 26 25.85 17.24 7.74
C THR A 26 26.00 15.73 7.74
N LEU A 27 26.48 15.16 6.64
CA LEU A 27 26.85 13.75 6.56
C LEU A 27 27.81 13.44 7.73
N ASN A 28 27.33 12.71 8.72
CA ASN A 28 28.09 12.40 9.92
C ASN A 28 28.13 10.89 10.12
N LEU A 29 29.16 10.24 9.58
CA LEU A 29 29.38 8.82 9.78
C LEU A 29 29.83 8.55 11.22
N GLU A 30 29.13 7.74 12.00
CA GLU A 30 29.53 7.42 13.36
C GLU A 30 30.62 6.35 13.39
N GLU A 31 31.55 6.44 14.36
CA GLU A 31 32.57 5.42 14.58
C GLU A 31 31.98 4.15 15.19
N ARG A 32 32.58 3.01 14.86
CA ARG A 32 32.28 1.66 15.39
C ARG A 32 30.85 1.17 15.15
N ILE A 33 30.07 1.89 14.35
CA ILE A 33 28.70 1.54 13.96
C ILE A 33 28.63 1.51 12.43
N PHE A 34 27.74 0.67 11.88
CA PHE A 34 27.43 0.71 10.45
C PHE A 34 26.51 1.88 10.15
N ASN A 35 26.94 2.73 9.22
CA ASN A 35 26.21 3.89 8.73
C ASN A 35 25.59 3.54 7.39
N ASP A 36 24.27 3.71 7.31
CA ASP A 36 23.46 3.35 6.13
C ASP A 36 22.90 4.61 5.44
N ASP A 37 23.59 5.75 5.58
CA ASP A 37 23.16 7.04 5.04
C ASP A 37 23.12 7.05 3.50
N PHE A 38 24.03 6.32 2.84
CA PHE A 38 24.09 6.22 1.39
C PHE A 38 23.24 5.07 0.86
N GLU A 39 22.37 5.31 -0.12
CA GLU A 39 21.46 4.27 -0.63
C GLU A 39 22.22 3.07 -1.21
N GLY A 40 21.96 1.87 -0.68
CA GLY A 40 22.61 0.64 -1.12
C GLY A 40 24.02 0.42 -0.54
N PHE A 41 24.47 1.23 0.42
CA PHE A 41 25.77 1.05 1.07
C PHE A 41 25.64 1.04 2.60
N ALA A 42 26.35 0.11 3.24
CA ALA A 42 26.56 0.12 4.69
C ALA A 42 28.05 0.33 4.96
N ILE A 43 28.39 1.39 5.70
CA ILE A 43 29.78 1.81 5.93
C ILE A 43 30.09 1.80 7.41
N ARG A 44 31.05 0.98 7.82
CA ARG A 44 31.61 0.99 9.18
C ARG A 44 33.01 1.60 9.15
N ILE A 45 33.24 2.57 10.02
CA ILE A 45 34.56 3.13 10.29
C ILE A 45 34.95 2.74 11.70
N GLY A 46 36.07 2.05 11.89
CA GLY A 46 36.52 1.65 13.22
C GLY A 46 36.97 2.84 14.07
N GLU A 47 37.82 3.70 13.51
CA GLU A 47 38.34 4.89 14.18
C GLU A 47 38.54 6.04 13.18
N LYS A 48 38.27 7.28 13.60
CA LYS A 48 38.60 8.48 12.84
C LYS A 48 39.78 9.21 13.47
N GLY A 49 40.64 9.74 12.60
CA GLY A 49 41.74 10.60 12.99
C GLY A 49 41.25 11.94 13.54
N LYS A 50 42.14 12.63 14.27
CA LYS A 50 41.88 13.97 14.83
C LYS A 50 41.62 15.06 13.78
N ASP A 51 41.97 14.78 12.53
CA ASP A 51 41.75 15.61 11.36
C ASP A 51 40.35 15.42 10.75
N GLU A 52 39.53 14.51 11.31
CA GLU A 52 38.20 14.09 10.82
C GLU A 52 38.18 13.55 9.37
N ARG A 53 39.34 13.47 8.73
CA ARG A 53 39.55 13.03 7.35
C ARG A 53 40.16 11.64 7.29
N SER A 54 41.14 11.36 8.14
CA SER A 54 41.78 10.05 8.20
C SER A 54 40.85 9.03 8.85
N ILE A 55 40.74 7.83 8.27
CA ILE A 55 39.88 6.76 8.78
C ILE A 55 40.64 5.43 8.81
N GLU A 56 40.35 4.61 9.81
CA GLU A 56 40.96 3.28 10.01
C GLU A 56 39.90 2.20 10.22
N ASP A 57 40.26 0.96 9.88
CA ASP A 57 39.40 -0.22 9.97
C ASP A 57 38.03 0.00 9.30
N VAL A 58 38.08 0.22 7.99
CA VAL A 58 36.91 0.56 7.18
C VAL A 58 36.34 -0.70 6.55
N ILE A 59 35.04 -0.91 6.72
CA ILE A 59 34.27 -1.94 6.01
C ILE A 59 33.14 -1.25 5.25
N ILE A 60 33.02 -1.55 3.96
CA ILE A 60 31.93 -1.09 3.10
C ILE A 60 31.23 -2.32 2.53
N ILE A 61 29.93 -2.39 2.72
CA ILE A 61 29.08 -3.42 2.12
C ILE A 61 28.22 -2.75 1.05
N ASP A 62 28.41 -3.14 -0.21
CA ASP A 62 27.69 -2.63 -1.38
C ASP A 62 26.56 -3.61 -1.76
N HIS A 63 25.34 -3.11 -1.65
CA HIS A 63 24.07 -3.75 -2.02
C HIS A 63 23.39 -3.04 -3.19
N SER A 64 24.10 -2.19 -3.94
CA SER A 64 23.50 -1.35 -4.99
C SER A 64 23.02 -2.14 -6.23
N ASP A 65 23.50 -3.38 -6.41
CA ASP A 65 23.03 -4.27 -7.48
C ASP A 65 21.90 -5.17 -6.95
N ASN A 66 20.66 -4.90 -7.38
CA ASN A 66 19.43 -5.62 -7.00
C ASN A 66 19.34 -7.07 -7.50
N ASN A 67 20.41 -7.64 -8.06
CA ASN A 67 20.45 -9.06 -8.38
C ASN A 67 20.59 -9.87 -7.08
N GLU A 68 19.48 -10.52 -6.69
CA GLU A 68 19.33 -11.38 -5.52
C GLU A 68 20.58 -12.27 -5.31
N GLY A 69 21.42 -11.93 -4.33
CA GLY A 69 22.50 -12.80 -3.84
C GLY A 69 23.95 -12.33 -4.04
N ARG A 70 24.21 -11.16 -4.63
CA ARG A 70 25.59 -10.64 -4.77
C ARG A 70 25.92 -9.63 -3.68
N ILE A 71 26.64 -10.05 -2.64
CA ILE A 71 27.20 -9.15 -1.64
C ILE A 71 28.63 -8.81 -2.05
N LEU A 72 28.91 -7.50 -2.16
CA LEU A 72 30.26 -6.98 -2.36
C LEU A 72 30.74 -6.33 -1.07
N GLU A 73 31.78 -6.88 -0.46
CA GLU A 73 32.39 -6.35 0.77
C GLU A 73 33.79 -5.80 0.46
N ILE A 74 34.06 -4.58 0.89
CA ILE A 74 35.37 -3.94 0.80
C ILE A 74 35.87 -3.67 2.22
N ALA A 75 37.03 -4.22 2.56
CA ALA A 75 37.68 -4.01 3.85
C ALA A 75 39.06 -3.38 3.66
N ALA A 76 39.35 -2.29 4.35
CA ALA A 76 40.64 -1.62 4.29
C ALA A 76 41.13 -1.22 5.68
N LYS A 77 42.45 -1.30 5.89
CA LYS A 77 43.05 -0.93 7.18
C LYS A 77 43.07 0.58 7.38
N ARG A 78 43.27 1.34 6.30
CA ARG A 78 43.43 2.79 6.33
C ARG A 78 42.73 3.43 5.14
N GLY A 79 42.30 4.67 5.30
CA GLY A 79 41.72 5.47 4.25
C GLY A 79 41.60 6.94 4.63
N GLU A 80 41.06 7.71 3.69
CA GLU A 80 40.66 9.09 3.88
C GLU A 80 39.24 9.28 3.38
N MET A 81 38.48 10.16 4.03
CA MET A 81 37.17 10.60 3.57
C MET A 81 37.09 12.12 3.51
N TYR A 82 36.51 12.66 2.44
CA TYR A 82 36.34 14.11 2.29
C TYR A 82 35.22 14.45 1.31
N VAL A 83 34.68 15.65 1.45
CA VAL A 83 33.75 16.24 0.48
C VAL A 83 34.54 17.07 -0.54
N THR A 84 34.14 17.03 -1.81
CA THR A 84 34.77 17.83 -2.87
C THR A 84 34.54 19.33 -2.65
N GLU A 85 35.40 20.19 -3.21
CA GLU A 85 35.33 21.66 -3.04
C GLU A 85 33.98 22.25 -3.50
N ASP A 86 33.33 21.62 -4.47
CA ASP A 86 32.02 21.99 -5.00
C ASP A 86 30.84 21.43 -4.18
N GLU A 87 31.10 20.75 -3.07
CA GLU A 87 30.13 20.11 -2.16
C GLU A 87 29.18 19.10 -2.85
N ARG A 88 29.52 18.61 -4.04
CA ARG A 88 28.67 17.68 -4.80
C ARG A 88 28.92 16.23 -4.47
N PHE A 89 30.16 15.88 -4.11
CA PHE A 89 30.53 14.50 -3.93
C PHE A 89 31.20 14.27 -2.58
N PHE A 90 30.89 13.14 -1.97
CA PHE A 90 31.64 12.58 -0.85
C PHE A 90 32.55 11.48 -1.38
N VAL A 91 33.84 11.55 -1.05
CA VAL A 91 34.87 10.65 -1.57
C VAL A 91 35.47 9.87 -0.42
N MET A 92 35.51 8.55 -0.57
CA MET A 92 36.27 7.65 0.29
C MET A 92 37.41 7.03 -0.51
N GLN A 93 38.64 7.21 -0.03
CA GLN A 93 39.86 6.70 -0.62
C GLN A 93 40.52 5.74 0.35
N LEU A 94 40.50 4.46 0.03
CA LEU A 94 40.98 3.37 0.88
C LEU A 94 42.32 2.86 0.37
N TYR A 95 43.19 2.46 1.30
CA TYR A 95 44.54 1.98 1.01
C TYR A 95 44.76 0.61 1.63
N ASP A 96 45.49 -0.24 0.89
CA ASP A 96 45.89 -1.60 1.30
C ASP A 96 44.72 -2.41 1.89
N GLY A 97 43.81 -2.80 1.00
CA GLY A 97 42.59 -3.50 1.39
C GLY A 97 42.26 -4.68 0.49
N TRP A 98 41.14 -5.31 0.84
CA TRP A 98 40.62 -6.49 0.18
C TRP A 98 39.17 -6.27 -0.20
N GLN A 99 38.83 -6.69 -1.42
CA GLN A 99 37.49 -6.74 -1.94
C GLN A 99 37.07 -8.21 -2.03
N TYR A 100 35.91 -8.52 -1.47
CA TYR A 100 35.31 -9.84 -1.42
C TYR A 100 34.01 -9.82 -2.22
N GLN A 101 33.86 -10.76 -3.15
CA GLN A 101 32.67 -10.86 -3.98
C GLN A 101 32.24 -12.32 -4.11
N GLU A 102 30.95 -12.55 -3.90
CA GLU A 102 30.32 -13.82 -4.21
C GLU A 102 29.84 -13.82 -5.67
N ILE A 103 30.28 -14.81 -6.44
CA ILE A 103 29.90 -14.97 -7.85
C ILE A 103 28.86 -16.09 -7.92
N GLU A 104 27.77 -15.82 -8.63
CA GLU A 104 26.71 -16.78 -8.90
C GLU A 104 27.29 -17.99 -9.66
N GLY A 105 27.21 -19.17 -9.05
CA GLY A 105 27.61 -20.44 -9.66
C GLY A 105 26.41 -21.34 -9.97
N LYS A 106 26.62 -22.37 -10.78
CA LYS A 106 25.61 -23.42 -11.00
C LYS A 106 25.57 -24.39 -9.82
N GLU A 107 24.37 -24.88 -9.54
CA GLU A 107 23.97 -25.86 -8.49
C GLU A 107 25.17 -26.59 -7.84
N ASP A 108 25.51 -26.14 -6.62
CA ASP A 108 26.51 -26.67 -5.66
C ASP A 108 27.95 -26.11 -5.67
N THR A 109 28.27 -25.07 -6.45
CA THR A 109 29.56 -24.35 -6.28
C THR A 109 29.35 -22.84 -6.22
N TYR A 110 29.76 -22.21 -5.11
CA TYR A 110 29.75 -20.76 -4.92
C TYR A 110 31.19 -20.23 -5.01
N PRO A 111 31.67 -19.83 -6.20
CA PRO A 111 33.00 -19.27 -6.35
C PRO A 111 33.11 -17.94 -5.59
N PHE A 112 34.09 -17.88 -4.68
CA PHE A 112 34.41 -16.68 -3.91
C PHE A 112 35.62 -15.98 -4.51
N LEU A 113 35.45 -14.73 -4.93
CA LEU A 113 36.54 -13.91 -5.46
C LEU A 113 37.07 -12.98 -4.36
N ARG A 114 38.39 -12.99 -4.18
CA ARG A 114 39.10 -12.09 -3.28
C ARG A 114 40.15 -11.30 -4.06
N THR A 115 40.03 -9.99 -4.08
CA THR A 115 40.94 -9.08 -4.80
C THR A 115 41.64 -8.17 -3.81
N HIS A 116 42.97 -8.14 -3.84
CA HIS A 116 43.75 -7.14 -3.10
C HIS A 116 43.86 -5.86 -3.92
N PHE A 117 43.78 -4.71 -3.26
CA PHE A 117 44.02 -3.41 -3.87
C PHE A 117 45.02 -2.59 -3.08
N ALA A 118 45.90 -1.89 -3.80
CA ALA A 118 46.79 -0.90 -3.20
C ALA A 118 46.01 0.38 -2.87
N GLU A 119 45.11 0.79 -3.76
CA GLU A 119 44.27 1.97 -3.62
C GLU A 119 42.89 1.68 -4.22
N TRP A 120 41.84 2.10 -3.53
CA TRP A 120 40.46 1.98 -3.98
C TRP A 120 39.70 3.25 -3.64
N ARG A 121 38.96 3.79 -4.62
CA ARG A 121 38.23 5.05 -4.45
C ARG A 121 36.75 4.85 -4.76
N LYS A 122 35.90 5.27 -3.82
CA LYS A 122 34.45 5.39 -4.01
C LYS A 122 34.04 6.85 -3.94
N VAL A 123 33.18 7.24 -4.86
CA VAL A 123 32.59 8.58 -4.94
C VAL A 123 31.09 8.41 -4.80
N PHE A 124 30.52 9.12 -3.83
CA PHE A 124 29.09 9.16 -3.57
C PHE A 124 28.55 10.54 -3.97
N ASP A 125 27.38 10.57 -4.61
CA ASP A 125 26.72 11.80 -5.02
C ASP A 125 25.88 12.36 -3.87
N LEU A 126 26.27 13.51 -3.31
CA LEU A 126 25.55 14.13 -2.21
C LEU A 126 24.19 14.72 -2.62
N THR A 127 23.89 14.76 -3.92
CA THR A 127 22.57 15.16 -4.43
C THR A 127 21.46 14.22 -3.94
N GLU A 128 21.78 12.98 -3.55
CA GLU A 128 20.78 12.05 -2.98
C GLU A 128 20.22 12.51 -1.62
N PHE A 129 21.03 13.25 -0.83
CA PHE A 129 20.61 13.83 0.45
C PHE A 129 19.88 15.16 0.27
N GLN A 130 19.90 15.75 -0.93
CA GLN A 130 19.02 16.87 -1.23
C GLN A 130 17.60 16.34 -1.15
N ILE A 131 16.79 16.93 -0.27
CA ILE A 131 15.40 16.54 0.01
C ILE A 131 14.62 16.48 -1.31
N ASN A 132 14.63 15.33 -1.96
CA ASN A 132 13.66 14.96 -2.95
C ASN A 132 12.41 14.69 -2.14
N ARG A 133 11.46 15.64 -2.24
CA ARG A 133 10.10 15.52 -1.73
C ARG A 133 9.67 14.08 -1.90
N THR A 134 9.33 13.42 -0.79
CA THR A 134 8.81 12.05 -0.70
C THR A 134 8.33 11.53 -2.05
N ASP A 135 9.02 10.53 -2.63
CA ASP A 135 8.86 10.16 -4.04
C ASP A 135 7.39 10.12 -4.43
N GLU A 136 6.96 11.13 -5.21
CA GLU A 136 5.56 11.33 -5.57
C GLU A 136 5.03 10.10 -6.32
N ARG A 137 5.92 9.31 -6.94
CA ARG A 137 5.59 8.02 -7.58
C ARG A 137 5.07 6.97 -6.59
N LEU A 138 5.56 6.96 -5.35
CA LEU A 138 5.09 6.04 -4.30
C LEU A 138 3.63 6.33 -3.88
N PHE A 139 3.15 7.56 -4.10
CA PHE A 139 1.80 7.98 -3.73
C PHE A 139 0.85 8.22 -4.92
N LYS A 140 1.36 8.29 -6.16
CA LYS A 140 0.56 8.44 -7.39
C LYS A 140 -0.51 7.34 -7.55
N SER A 141 -0.25 6.15 -7.04
CA SER A 141 -1.18 5.01 -7.09
C SER A 141 -2.21 5.03 -5.97
N HIS A 142 -2.07 5.90 -4.96
CA HIS A 142 -3.02 5.96 -3.87
C HIS A 142 -4.31 6.63 -4.34
N GLN A 143 -5.43 5.92 -4.16
CA GLN A 143 -6.77 6.33 -4.58
C GLN A 143 -7.17 7.78 -4.22
N SER A 144 -6.71 8.32 -3.09
CA SER A 144 -7.02 9.71 -2.71
C SER A 144 -6.45 10.74 -3.68
N MET A 145 -5.31 10.44 -4.31
CA MET A 145 -4.59 11.34 -5.23
C MET A 145 -5.08 11.26 -6.68
N LEU A 146 -5.91 10.29 -7.03
CA LEU A 146 -6.40 10.08 -8.40
C LEU A 146 -7.54 11.05 -8.75
N THR A 147 -7.56 11.55 -9.99
CA THR A 147 -8.73 12.30 -10.51
C THR A 147 -9.96 11.38 -10.67
N VAL A 148 -11.16 11.93 -10.79
CA VAL A 148 -12.39 11.14 -10.97
C VAL A 148 -12.31 10.21 -12.19
N GLY A 149 -11.76 10.70 -13.32
CA GLY A 149 -11.55 9.87 -14.51
C GLY A 149 -10.56 8.74 -14.29
N GLN A 150 -9.45 9.01 -13.58
CA GLN A 150 -8.47 7.99 -13.22
C GLN A 150 -9.02 6.96 -12.22
N LEU A 151 -9.87 7.39 -11.27
CA LEU A 151 -10.58 6.49 -10.35
C LEU A 151 -11.50 5.53 -11.12
N GLN A 152 -12.26 6.04 -12.09
CA GLN A 152 -13.12 5.20 -12.93
C GLN A 152 -12.31 4.18 -13.75
N ALA A 153 -11.21 4.62 -14.35
CA ALA A 153 -10.31 3.74 -15.09
C ALA A 153 -9.68 2.66 -14.18
N ALA A 154 -9.27 3.04 -12.97
CA ALA A 154 -8.73 2.11 -11.97
C ALA A 154 -9.79 1.07 -11.55
N ILE A 155 -11.04 1.49 -11.34
CA ILE A 155 -12.16 0.58 -11.04
C ILE A 155 -12.35 -0.45 -12.16
N HIS A 156 -12.39 0.00 -13.43
CA HIS A 156 -12.51 -0.91 -14.57
C HIS A 156 -11.31 -1.87 -14.67
N SER A 157 -10.10 -1.38 -14.40
CA SER A 157 -8.90 -2.22 -14.36
C SER A 157 -8.96 -3.27 -13.26
N ILE A 158 -9.49 -2.94 -12.08
CA ILE A 158 -9.66 -3.88 -10.97
C ILE A 158 -10.68 -4.97 -11.35
N ASP A 159 -11.80 -4.59 -11.97
CA ASP A 159 -12.82 -5.53 -12.42
C ASP A 159 -12.28 -6.51 -13.47
N ALA A 160 -11.62 -6.01 -14.51
CA ALA A 160 -10.96 -6.85 -15.50
C ALA A 160 -9.95 -7.82 -14.86
N SER A 161 -9.20 -7.35 -13.85
CA SER A 161 -8.22 -8.16 -13.13
C SER A 161 -8.84 -9.19 -12.18
N ILE A 162 -10.07 -8.98 -11.70
CA ILE A 162 -10.83 -9.99 -10.97
C ILE A 162 -11.33 -11.05 -11.95
N ASP A 163 -11.92 -10.65 -13.08
CA ASP A 163 -12.44 -11.55 -14.11
C ASP A 163 -11.33 -12.44 -14.70
N GLU A 164 -10.18 -11.85 -15.02
CA GLU A 164 -9.01 -12.59 -15.49
C GLU A 164 -8.55 -13.62 -14.46
N LYS A 165 -8.53 -13.24 -13.17
CA LYS A 165 -8.12 -14.16 -12.09
C LYS A 165 -9.09 -15.33 -11.97
N VAL A 166 -10.39 -15.07 -12.01
CA VAL A 166 -11.44 -16.10 -11.97
C VAL A 166 -11.31 -17.04 -13.18
N ASN A 167 -11.13 -16.49 -14.38
CA ASN A 167 -10.95 -17.27 -15.60
C ASN A 167 -9.66 -18.10 -15.60
N SER A 168 -8.56 -17.53 -15.10
CA SER A 168 -7.28 -18.23 -14.92
C SER A 168 -7.44 -19.43 -14.00
N ILE A 169 -8.09 -19.28 -12.85
CA ILE A 169 -8.36 -20.39 -11.92
C ILE A 169 -9.25 -21.45 -12.57
N ARG A 170 -10.31 -21.05 -13.28
CA ARG A 170 -11.18 -21.98 -14.01
C ARG A 170 -10.38 -22.79 -15.03
N SER A 171 -9.51 -22.14 -15.80
CA SER A 171 -8.68 -22.78 -16.82
C SER A 171 -7.60 -23.69 -16.22
N ASN A 172 -6.95 -23.28 -15.13
CA ASN A 172 -5.90 -24.06 -14.45
C ASN A 172 -6.47 -25.26 -13.71
N ASN A 173 -7.60 -25.10 -13.01
CA ASN A 173 -8.27 -26.20 -12.32
C ASN A 173 -8.77 -27.28 -13.29
N SER A 174 -9.20 -26.90 -14.50
CA SER A 174 -9.58 -27.88 -15.53
C SER A 174 -8.46 -28.85 -15.92
N ARG A 175 -7.18 -28.47 -15.69
CA ARG A 175 -6.01 -29.33 -15.94
C ARG A 175 -5.75 -30.32 -14.81
N TYR A 176 -6.18 -30.06 -13.59
CA TYR A 176 -6.02 -30.98 -12.46
C TYR A 176 -7.05 -32.12 -12.47
N TYR A 177 -8.18 -31.94 -13.16
CA TYR A 177 -9.16 -33.01 -13.41
C TYR A 177 -8.79 -33.89 -14.63
N HIS A 178 -7.51 -33.95 -15.01
CA HIS A 178 -7.04 -34.68 -16.19
C HIS A 178 -7.37 -36.18 -16.17
N PHE A 179 -7.67 -36.77 -15.00
CA PHE A 179 -8.13 -38.16 -14.88
C PHE A 179 -9.51 -38.39 -15.51
N LEU A 180 -10.30 -37.34 -15.75
CA LEU A 180 -11.52 -37.40 -16.59
C LEU A 180 -11.24 -37.16 -18.08
N LYS A 181 -10.04 -36.68 -18.44
CA LYS A 181 -9.67 -36.35 -19.84
C LYS A 181 -8.69 -37.34 -20.48
N ALA A 182 -7.90 -38.03 -19.67
CA ALA A 182 -6.90 -39.00 -20.09
C ALA A 182 -7.12 -40.31 -19.33
N VAL A 183 -8.15 -41.05 -19.70
CA VAL A 183 -8.12 -42.35 -20.37
C VAL A 183 -9.59 -42.69 -20.60
N ASP A 184 -10.21 -41.95 -21.51
CA ASP A 184 -11.45 -42.45 -22.07
C ASP A 184 -11.05 -43.41 -23.18
N SER A 185 -11.23 -44.71 -22.95
CA SER A 185 -11.05 -45.74 -23.97
C SER A 185 -11.98 -45.52 -25.18
N THR A 186 -12.94 -44.59 -25.10
CA THR A 186 -13.84 -44.18 -26.16
C THR A 186 -13.45 -42.86 -26.84
N ARG A 187 -12.34 -42.20 -26.47
CA ARG A 187 -11.88 -40.99 -27.17
C ARG A 187 -11.25 -41.35 -28.52
N MET A 188 -12.08 -41.24 -29.56
CA MET A 188 -11.78 -41.60 -30.95
C MET A 188 -10.62 -40.84 -31.61
N ASP A 189 -10.04 -39.80 -30.99
CA ASP A 189 -8.94 -39.03 -31.60
C ASP A 189 -7.62 -39.81 -31.65
N SER A 190 -7.49 -40.89 -30.87
CA SER A 190 -6.40 -41.87 -31.02
C SER A 190 -6.63 -42.86 -32.17
N LEU A 191 -7.76 -42.84 -32.89
CA LEU A 191 -8.07 -43.84 -33.92
C LEU A 191 -7.30 -43.65 -35.24
N LYS A 192 -6.41 -42.66 -35.38
CA LYS A 192 -5.47 -42.68 -36.52
C LYS A 192 -4.53 -43.89 -36.47
N SER A 193 -4.22 -44.41 -35.27
CA SER A 193 -3.49 -45.68 -35.13
C SER A 193 -4.39 -46.92 -35.26
N VAL A 194 -5.71 -46.78 -35.05
CA VAL A 194 -6.67 -47.89 -35.19
C VAL A 194 -7.15 -48.08 -36.63
N GLN A 195 -7.15 -47.03 -37.45
CA GLN A 195 -7.44 -47.13 -38.88
C GLN A 195 -6.40 -48.01 -39.62
N HIS A 196 -5.16 -48.03 -39.14
CA HIS A 196 -4.13 -48.98 -39.57
C HIS A 196 -4.29 -50.38 -38.95
N ALA A 197 -4.84 -50.49 -37.74
CA ALA A 197 -5.12 -51.77 -37.08
C ALA A 197 -6.37 -52.49 -37.66
N GLN A 198 -7.27 -51.77 -38.34
CA GLN A 198 -8.49 -52.32 -38.94
C GLN A 198 -8.25 -53.14 -40.22
N GLN A 199 -7.05 -53.13 -40.80
CA GLN A 199 -6.71 -54.01 -41.93
C GLN A 199 -6.34 -55.45 -41.50
N GLY A 200 -6.19 -55.71 -40.20
CA GLY A 200 -5.97 -57.04 -39.66
C GLY A 200 -7.27 -57.73 -39.24
N GLN A 201 -7.33 -59.06 -39.41
CA GLN A 201 -8.44 -59.93 -38.95
C GLN A 201 -8.73 -59.83 -37.43
N PHE A 202 -7.89 -59.13 -36.67
CA PHE A 202 -8.02 -58.89 -35.23
C PHE A 202 -9.08 -57.83 -34.85
N ALA A 203 -9.54 -57.00 -35.80
CA ALA A 203 -10.47 -55.89 -35.51
C ALA A 203 -11.96 -56.31 -35.43
N ARG A 204 -12.33 -57.53 -35.83
CA ARG A 204 -13.73 -58.00 -35.76
C ARG A 204 -14.20 -58.37 -34.35
N GLY A 205 -13.29 -58.47 -33.38
CA GLY A 205 -13.59 -58.78 -31.97
C GLY A 205 -13.54 -57.58 -31.02
N LEU A 206 -13.20 -56.38 -31.50
CA LEU A 206 -13.19 -55.19 -30.66
C LEU A 206 -14.63 -54.70 -30.45
N ALA A 207 -15.14 -55.15 -29.32
CA ALA A 207 -16.46 -54.99 -28.75
C ALA A 207 -17.13 -53.65 -29.08
N LYS A 208 -18.44 -53.75 -29.31
CA LYS A 208 -19.39 -52.64 -29.26
C LYS A 208 -19.05 -51.72 -28.07
N PRO A 209 -19.07 -50.38 -28.25
CA PRO A 209 -18.80 -49.46 -27.16
C PRO A 209 -19.71 -49.80 -25.97
N ILE A 210 -19.10 -49.97 -24.80
CA ILE A 210 -19.81 -50.31 -23.57
C ILE A 210 -20.79 -49.16 -23.27
N PRO A 211 -22.07 -49.43 -22.99
CA PRO A 211 -23.03 -48.38 -22.63
C PRO A 211 -22.52 -47.63 -21.40
N GLN A 212 -22.26 -46.33 -21.54
CA GLN A 212 -21.93 -45.48 -20.41
C GLN A 212 -23.23 -45.20 -19.65
N GLU A 213 -23.38 -45.78 -18.45
CA GLU A 213 -24.45 -45.39 -17.54
C GLU A 213 -24.22 -43.96 -17.03
N ASN A 214 -25.31 -43.22 -16.93
CA ASN A 214 -25.32 -41.85 -16.44
C ASN A 214 -24.88 -41.83 -14.97
N LEU A 215 -23.66 -41.40 -14.69
CA LEU A 215 -23.08 -41.36 -13.34
C LEU A 215 -23.61 -40.15 -12.56
N ASP A 216 -24.89 -40.20 -12.19
CA ASP A 216 -25.56 -39.15 -11.43
C ASP A 216 -25.13 -39.12 -9.94
N SER A 217 -24.31 -40.07 -9.46
CA SER A 217 -23.77 -40.03 -8.09
C SER A 217 -22.29 -40.39 -7.97
N LEU A 218 -21.53 -39.55 -7.27
CA LEU A 218 -20.12 -39.74 -6.90
C LEU A 218 -19.88 -41.00 -6.05
N GLY A 219 -20.92 -41.61 -5.47
CA GLY A 219 -20.83 -42.87 -4.71
C GLY A 219 -20.57 -44.11 -5.59
N ALA A 220 -20.99 -44.07 -6.86
CA ALA A 220 -20.76 -45.15 -7.82
C ALA A 220 -19.29 -45.28 -8.27
N LEU A 221 -18.47 -44.24 -8.05
CA LEU A 221 -17.03 -44.23 -8.35
C LEU A 221 -16.18 -45.04 -7.36
N SER A 222 -16.77 -45.55 -6.26
CA SER A 222 -16.08 -46.44 -5.32
C SER A 222 -15.60 -47.74 -5.98
N GLY A 223 -16.24 -48.18 -7.08
CA GLY A 223 -15.78 -49.30 -7.90
C GLY A 223 -14.64 -48.96 -8.88
N LEU A 224 -14.45 -47.69 -9.23
CA LEU A 224 -13.43 -47.29 -10.21
C LEU A 224 -12.02 -47.61 -9.70
N ILE A 225 -11.76 -47.39 -8.41
CA ILE A 225 -10.45 -47.71 -7.81
C ILE A 225 -10.16 -49.22 -7.83
N MET A 226 -11.21 -50.05 -7.74
CA MET A 226 -11.09 -51.51 -7.78
C MET A 226 -10.68 -52.02 -9.16
N THR A 227 -10.86 -51.22 -10.21
CA THR A 227 -10.43 -51.51 -11.58
C THR A 227 -8.91 -51.38 -11.75
N PHE A 228 -8.21 -50.72 -10.82
CA PHE A 228 -6.75 -50.55 -10.87
C PHE A 228 -6.01 -51.65 -10.08
N PRO A 229 -4.79 -52.03 -10.52
CA PRO A 229 -3.93 -52.99 -9.82
C PRO A 229 -3.66 -52.61 -8.36
N PRO A 230 -3.68 -53.57 -7.41
CA PRO A 230 -3.64 -53.30 -5.96
C PRO A 230 -2.37 -52.60 -5.51
N ASP A 231 -1.24 -52.86 -6.18
CA ASP A 231 0.07 -52.22 -6.00
C ASP A 231 0.06 -50.72 -6.30
N ARG A 232 -0.83 -50.25 -7.19
CA ARG A 232 -0.90 -48.83 -7.61
C ARG A 232 -1.97 -48.00 -6.90
N ARG A 233 -2.88 -48.62 -6.15
CA ARG A 233 -4.00 -47.92 -5.49
C ARG A 233 -3.53 -46.86 -4.49
N ALA A 234 -2.51 -47.18 -3.68
CA ALA A 234 -1.97 -46.26 -2.68
C ALA A 234 -1.37 -44.99 -3.30
N ASP A 235 -0.60 -45.14 -4.39
CA ASP A 235 -0.02 -44.02 -5.14
C ASP A 235 -1.11 -43.16 -5.81
N LEU A 236 -2.16 -43.77 -6.36
CA LEU A 236 -3.29 -43.04 -6.94
C LEU A 236 -4.04 -42.21 -5.89
N TYR A 237 -4.28 -42.76 -4.69
CA TYR A 237 -4.88 -42.00 -3.58
C TYR A 237 -4.00 -40.84 -3.15
N ALA A 238 -2.69 -41.07 -2.97
CA ALA A 238 -1.75 -40.02 -2.59
C ALA A 238 -1.69 -38.89 -3.63
N LYS A 239 -1.73 -39.24 -4.94
CA LYS A 239 -1.81 -38.26 -6.02
C LYS A 239 -3.12 -37.48 -6.01
N ALA A 240 -4.26 -38.17 -5.87
CA ALA A 240 -5.57 -37.54 -5.80
C ALA A 240 -5.67 -36.57 -4.62
N GLU A 241 -5.18 -36.97 -3.44
CA GLU A 241 -5.10 -36.13 -2.25
C GLU A 241 -4.20 -34.91 -2.48
N THR A 242 -3.02 -35.12 -3.07
CA THR A 242 -2.09 -34.02 -3.40
C THR A 242 -2.74 -33.03 -4.36
N TYR A 243 -3.44 -33.50 -5.39
CA TYR A 243 -4.16 -32.62 -6.32
C TYR A 243 -5.30 -31.86 -5.62
N ALA A 244 -6.09 -32.54 -4.77
CA ALA A 244 -7.17 -31.89 -4.02
C ALA A 244 -6.62 -30.80 -3.09
N ARG A 245 -5.53 -31.06 -2.37
CA ARG A 245 -4.86 -30.09 -1.49
C ARG A 245 -4.30 -28.91 -2.29
N ASN A 246 -3.70 -29.16 -3.46
CA ASN A 246 -3.16 -28.11 -4.32
C ASN A 246 -4.27 -27.20 -4.88
N VAL A 247 -5.40 -27.78 -5.31
CA VAL A 247 -6.57 -27.01 -5.77
C VAL A 247 -7.15 -26.19 -4.61
N LEU A 248 -7.29 -26.79 -3.42
CA LEU A 248 -7.78 -26.09 -2.23
C LEU A 248 -6.88 -24.89 -1.89
N SER A 249 -5.56 -25.07 -1.85
CA SER A 249 -4.59 -24.00 -1.59
C SER A 249 -4.66 -22.88 -2.62
N GLN A 250 -4.77 -23.23 -3.92
CA GLN A 250 -4.93 -22.25 -4.98
C GLN A 250 -6.24 -21.46 -4.86
N VAL A 251 -7.35 -22.14 -4.58
CA VAL A 251 -8.67 -21.49 -4.42
C VAL A 251 -8.69 -20.60 -3.17
N GLN A 252 -8.09 -21.03 -2.06
CA GLN A 252 -7.98 -20.20 -0.85
C GLN A 252 -7.13 -18.95 -1.09
N SER A 253 -5.98 -19.11 -1.75
CA SER A 253 -5.10 -17.99 -2.11
C SER A 253 -5.80 -17.02 -3.07
N ALA A 254 -6.52 -17.56 -4.05
CA ALA A 254 -7.33 -16.80 -4.98
C ALA A 254 -8.43 -16.02 -4.27
N ALA A 255 -9.22 -16.67 -3.41
CA ALA A 255 -10.30 -16.04 -2.66
C ALA A 255 -9.78 -14.87 -1.82
N LYS A 256 -8.64 -15.05 -1.13
CA LYS A 256 -7.97 -13.97 -0.39
C LYS A 256 -7.53 -12.83 -1.30
N SER A 257 -6.99 -13.15 -2.49
CA SER A 257 -6.55 -12.13 -3.46
C SER A 257 -7.72 -11.36 -4.09
N ILE A 258 -8.84 -12.04 -4.39
CA ILE A 258 -10.06 -11.42 -4.93
C ILE A 258 -10.67 -10.50 -3.86
N LYS A 259 -10.78 -10.98 -2.61
CA LYS A 259 -11.28 -10.15 -1.50
C LYS A 259 -10.48 -8.86 -1.34
N ARG A 260 -9.14 -8.91 -1.41
CA ARG A 260 -8.28 -7.72 -1.37
C ARG A 260 -8.54 -6.75 -2.53
N LYS A 261 -8.78 -7.28 -3.73
CA LYS A 261 -9.15 -6.46 -4.91
C LYS A 261 -10.54 -5.83 -4.74
N GLU A 262 -11.50 -6.55 -4.19
CA GLU A 262 -12.83 -6.02 -3.86
C GLU A 262 -12.76 -4.91 -2.81
N GLU A 263 -11.98 -5.09 -1.74
CA GLU A 263 -11.72 -4.06 -0.72
C GLU A 263 -11.14 -2.80 -1.37
N SER A 264 -10.15 -2.98 -2.26
CA SER A 264 -9.57 -1.86 -3.02
C SER A 264 -10.61 -1.18 -3.92
N LYS A 265 -11.43 -1.95 -4.64
CA LYS A 265 -12.52 -1.43 -5.50
C LYS A 265 -13.49 -0.56 -4.71
N VAL A 266 -13.95 -1.05 -3.56
CA VAL A 266 -14.87 -0.32 -2.68
C VAL A 266 -14.28 1.02 -2.25
N ALA A 267 -12.99 1.05 -1.90
CA ALA A 267 -12.33 2.26 -1.50
C ALA A 267 -12.19 3.28 -2.66
N HIS A 268 -11.97 2.83 -3.90
CA HIS A 268 -11.96 3.71 -5.08
C HIS A 268 -13.33 4.32 -5.36
N TYR A 269 -14.41 3.52 -5.26
CA TYR A 269 -15.79 4.01 -5.36
C TYR A 269 -16.10 5.04 -4.26
N PHE A 270 -15.68 4.76 -3.02
CA PHE A 270 -15.90 5.66 -1.90
C PHE A 270 -15.19 7.00 -2.11
N GLU A 271 -13.91 7.00 -2.49
CA GLU A 271 -13.15 8.23 -2.76
C GLU A 271 -13.76 9.04 -3.90
N MET A 272 -14.22 8.37 -4.96
CA MET A 272 -14.90 9.04 -6.08
C MET A 272 -16.15 9.80 -5.62
N HIS A 273 -17.03 9.15 -4.86
CA HIS A 273 -18.25 9.79 -4.35
C HIS A 273 -17.96 10.81 -3.24
N SER A 274 -16.92 10.61 -2.45
CA SER A 274 -16.51 11.55 -1.40
C SER A 274 -16.10 12.90 -1.97
N LYS A 275 -15.46 12.94 -3.16
CA LYS A 275 -15.12 14.20 -3.85
C LYS A 275 -16.38 15.03 -4.17
N PHE A 276 -17.45 14.38 -4.63
CA PHE A 276 -18.73 15.05 -4.86
C PHE A 276 -19.43 15.44 -3.56
N SER A 277 -19.41 14.55 -2.56
CA SER A 277 -19.97 14.79 -1.23
C SER A 277 -19.32 16.00 -0.54
N PHE A 278 -18.00 16.18 -0.68
CA PHE A 278 -17.29 17.35 -0.16
C PHE A 278 -17.68 18.65 -0.83
N ALA A 279 -17.90 18.66 -2.15
CA ALA A 279 -18.42 19.83 -2.85
C ALA A 279 -19.80 20.24 -2.33
N VAL A 280 -20.70 19.27 -2.14
CA VAL A 280 -22.03 19.51 -1.53
C VAL A 280 -21.92 19.95 -0.06
N SER A 281 -20.97 19.37 0.69
CA SER A 281 -20.73 19.72 2.09
C SER A 281 -20.31 21.18 2.25
N CYS A 282 -19.58 21.75 1.29
CA CYS A 282 -19.23 23.18 1.32
C CYS A 282 -20.49 24.07 1.31
N VAL A 283 -21.49 23.71 0.51
CA VAL A 283 -22.78 24.43 0.48
C VAL A 283 -23.50 24.27 1.80
N ILE A 284 -23.55 23.06 2.37
CA ILE A 284 -24.16 22.79 3.68
C ILE A 284 -23.46 23.61 4.78
N PHE A 285 -22.14 23.70 4.78
CA PHE A 285 -21.39 24.50 5.75
C PHE A 285 -21.65 26.00 5.63
N LEU A 286 -21.95 26.51 4.43
CA LEU A 286 -22.41 27.89 4.27
C LEU A 286 -23.74 28.12 5.00
N PHE A 287 -24.68 27.18 4.89
CA PHE A 287 -25.95 27.20 5.63
C PHE A 287 -25.79 26.98 7.13
N ILE A 288 -24.69 26.40 7.61
CA ILE A 288 -24.41 26.30 9.05
C ILE A 288 -23.73 27.59 9.55
N GLY A 289 -22.76 28.11 8.80
CA GLY A 289 -21.96 29.27 9.19
C GLY A 289 -22.75 30.58 9.24
N ALA A 290 -23.59 30.84 8.23
CA ALA A 290 -24.41 32.05 8.15
C ALA A 290 -25.34 32.24 9.37
N PRO A 291 -26.19 31.27 9.76
CA PRO A 291 -27.02 31.39 10.95
C PRO A 291 -26.19 31.41 12.23
N MET A 292 -25.13 30.61 12.36
CA MET A 292 -24.31 30.61 13.57
C MET A 292 -23.63 31.97 13.85
N GLY A 293 -23.17 32.66 12.79
CA GLY A 293 -22.62 34.01 12.90
C GLY A 293 -23.68 35.07 13.29
N ALA A 294 -24.91 34.94 12.76
CA ALA A 294 -26.01 35.84 13.09
C ALA A 294 -26.57 35.62 14.50
N ILE A 295 -26.68 34.36 14.92
CA ILE A 295 -27.23 33.91 16.20
C ILE A 295 -26.32 34.30 17.37
N VAL A 296 -25.00 34.08 17.27
CA VAL A 296 -24.11 34.22 18.43
C VAL A 296 -23.48 35.61 18.52
N ARG A 297 -24.31 36.64 18.58
CA ARG A 297 -23.87 38.03 18.75
C ARG A 297 -23.48 38.41 20.19
N LYS A 298 -23.72 37.54 21.18
CA LYS A 298 -23.50 37.80 22.62
C LYS A 298 -22.15 37.31 23.18
N GLY A 299 -21.25 36.79 22.33
CA GLY A 299 -19.87 36.46 22.68
C GLY A 299 -18.90 37.26 21.81
N GLY A 300 -17.68 37.51 22.29
CA GLY A 300 -16.64 38.17 21.48
C GLY A 300 -16.39 37.43 20.15
N PHE A 301 -15.72 38.12 19.20
CA PHE A 301 -15.53 37.68 17.80
C PHE A 301 -15.11 36.21 17.60
N GLY A 302 -14.44 35.59 18.58
CA GLY A 302 -13.98 34.19 18.51
C GLY A 302 -15.05 33.10 18.75
N TYR A 303 -16.19 33.38 19.39
CA TYR A 303 -17.15 32.31 19.75
C TYR A 303 -17.81 31.63 18.52
N PRO A 304 -18.27 32.37 17.49
CA PRO A 304 -18.77 31.76 16.25
C PRO A 304 -17.69 30.95 15.50
N MET A 305 -16.44 31.40 15.57
CA MET A 305 -15.29 30.71 14.95
C MET A 305 -15.06 29.34 15.59
N ILE A 306 -15.04 29.26 16.92
CA ILE A 306 -14.83 28.01 17.66
C ILE A 306 -15.93 26.98 17.34
N ILE A 307 -17.20 27.42 17.28
CA ILE A 307 -18.29 26.49 16.96
C ILE A 307 -18.18 25.97 15.52
N SER A 308 -17.78 26.82 14.58
CA SER A 308 -17.56 26.41 13.19
C SER A 308 -16.47 25.33 13.09
N ILE A 309 -15.37 25.50 13.82
CA ILE A 309 -14.30 24.50 13.91
C ILE A 309 -14.81 23.19 14.51
N LEU A 310 -15.67 23.25 15.53
CA LEU A 310 -16.25 22.06 16.16
C LEU A 310 -17.13 21.26 15.20
N PHE A 311 -17.99 21.93 14.41
CA PHE A 311 -18.78 21.26 13.37
C PHE A 311 -17.90 20.68 12.26
N PHE A 312 -16.84 21.39 11.85
CA PHE A 312 -15.88 20.88 10.88
C PHE A 312 -15.13 19.64 11.39
N MET A 313 -14.70 19.65 12.65
CA MET A 313 -14.07 18.49 13.28
C MET A 313 -15.03 17.30 13.38
N ALA A 314 -16.29 17.54 13.76
CA ALA A 314 -17.32 16.50 13.80
C ALA A 314 -17.56 15.89 12.40
N PHE A 315 -17.53 16.71 11.34
CA PHE A 315 -17.63 16.24 9.97
C PHE A 315 -16.45 15.36 9.56
N ILE A 316 -15.21 15.74 9.90
CA ILE A 316 -14.01 14.92 9.62
C ILE A 316 -14.14 13.56 10.32
N ILE A 317 -14.53 13.55 11.59
CA ILE A 317 -14.71 12.30 12.36
C ILE A 317 -15.78 11.42 11.71
N LEU A 318 -16.91 11.99 11.32
CA LEU A 318 -17.99 11.26 10.66
C LEU A 318 -17.56 10.71 9.30
N ASN A 319 -16.74 11.45 8.56
CA ASN A 319 -16.21 10.99 7.28
C ASN A 319 -15.23 9.80 7.44
N ILE A 320 -14.33 9.85 8.43
CA ILE A 320 -13.44 8.72 8.76
C ILE A 320 -14.28 7.49 9.17
N PHE A 321 -15.30 7.70 9.99
CA PHE A 321 -16.21 6.62 10.39
C PHE A 321 -16.95 6.01 9.18
N SER A 322 -17.43 6.85 8.27
CA SER A 322 -18.12 6.42 7.04
C SER A 322 -17.20 5.59 6.13
N LYS A 323 -15.93 6.00 5.99
CA LYS A 323 -14.92 5.23 5.27
C LYS A 323 -14.71 3.84 5.88
N ASN A 324 -14.55 3.77 7.19
CA ASN A 324 -14.38 2.51 7.91
C ASN A 324 -15.58 1.55 7.76
N ILE A 325 -16.81 2.08 7.67
CA ILE A 325 -18.02 1.29 7.41
C ILE A 325 -18.04 0.75 5.98
N ALA A 326 -17.68 1.59 5.00
CA ALA A 326 -17.61 1.20 3.60
C ALA A 326 -16.62 0.05 3.38
N GLU A 327 -15.41 0.17 3.93
CA GLU A 327 -14.34 -0.84 3.82
C GLU A 327 -14.69 -2.17 4.52
N ARG A 328 -15.63 -2.17 5.47
CA ARG A 328 -16.13 -3.39 6.14
C ARG A 328 -17.33 -4.04 5.42
N PHE A 329 -17.70 -3.56 4.23
CA PHE A 329 -18.84 -4.05 3.44
C PHE A 329 -20.20 -4.01 4.17
N VAL A 330 -20.35 -3.17 5.19
CA VAL A 330 -21.61 -3.05 5.95
C VAL A 330 -22.63 -2.22 5.16
N ILE A 331 -22.16 -1.16 4.50
CA ILE A 331 -22.99 -0.25 3.69
C ILE A 331 -22.33 -0.10 2.31
N PRO A 332 -23.10 0.00 1.22
CA PRO A 332 -22.56 0.31 -0.09
C PRO A 332 -21.70 1.58 -0.08
N PRO A 333 -20.54 1.60 -0.79
CA PRO A 333 -19.58 2.71 -0.72
C PRO A 333 -20.18 4.06 -1.11
N ILE A 334 -21.13 4.05 -2.04
CA ILE A 334 -21.86 5.24 -2.46
C ILE A 334 -22.60 5.84 -1.27
N GLN A 335 -23.45 5.06 -0.59
CA GLN A 335 -24.26 5.54 0.53
C GLN A 335 -23.38 6.01 1.70
N ALA A 336 -22.29 5.29 1.98
CA ALA A 336 -21.33 5.68 3.00
C ALA A 336 -20.68 7.04 2.72
N ALA A 337 -20.29 7.33 1.47
CA ALA A 337 -19.68 8.61 1.10
C ALA A 337 -20.63 9.82 1.28
N TRP A 338 -21.94 9.61 1.10
CA TRP A 338 -22.96 10.65 1.29
C TRP A 338 -23.45 10.78 2.73
N LEU A 339 -23.12 9.84 3.61
CA LEU A 339 -23.58 9.81 4.99
C LEU A 339 -23.25 11.09 5.79
N PRO A 340 -22.02 11.66 5.70
CA PRO A 340 -21.73 12.92 6.38
C PRO A 340 -22.61 14.07 5.90
N ALA A 341 -22.77 14.23 4.57
CA ALA A 341 -23.63 15.26 4.00
C ALA A 341 -25.10 15.07 4.41
N ALA A 342 -25.59 13.82 4.40
CA ALA A 342 -26.96 13.49 4.78
C ALA A 342 -27.27 13.80 6.26
N VAL A 343 -26.28 13.68 7.15
CA VAL A 343 -26.44 14.02 8.58
C VAL A 343 -26.39 15.53 8.80
N PHE A 344 -25.49 16.24 8.12
CA PHE A 344 -25.31 17.69 8.30
C PHE A 344 -26.35 18.53 7.56
N PHE A 345 -26.91 18.03 6.46
CA PHE A 345 -27.94 18.72 5.69
C PHE A 345 -29.17 19.13 6.52
N PRO A 346 -29.86 18.22 7.25
CA PRO A 346 -31.00 18.60 8.07
C PRO A 346 -30.60 19.51 9.24
N MET A 347 -29.40 19.34 9.80
CA MET A 347 -28.90 20.23 10.86
C MET A 347 -28.69 21.66 10.37
N GLY A 348 -28.08 21.83 9.18
CA GLY A 348 -27.89 23.15 8.58
C GLY A 348 -29.21 23.83 8.25
N LEU A 349 -30.18 23.07 7.73
CA LEU A 349 -31.51 23.58 7.41
C LEU A 349 -32.29 23.97 8.68
N ALA A 350 -32.23 23.14 9.73
CA ALA A 350 -32.85 23.42 11.03
C ALA A 350 -32.23 24.67 11.69
N LEU A 351 -30.90 24.82 11.66
CA LEU A 351 -30.21 26.01 12.18
C LEU A 351 -30.56 27.28 11.40
N THR A 352 -30.66 27.17 10.07
CA THR A 352 -31.06 28.30 9.22
C THR A 352 -32.51 28.70 9.51
N TRP A 353 -33.43 27.74 9.63
CA TRP A 353 -34.82 28.01 9.98
C TRP A 353 -34.95 28.66 11.37
N LEU A 354 -34.19 28.17 12.36
CA LEU A 354 -34.16 28.76 13.70
C LEU A 354 -33.62 30.20 13.69
N ALA A 355 -32.63 30.51 12.85
CA ALA A 355 -32.10 31.86 12.72
C ALA A 355 -33.10 32.82 12.05
N LEU A 356 -33.85 32.34 11.06
CA LEU A 356 -34.80 33.14 10.30
C LEU A 356 -36.09 33.44 11.08
N ASN A 357 -36.58 32.48 11.86
CA ASN A 357 -37.88 32.59 12.54
C ASN A 357 -37.82 33.31 13.90
N ASP A 358 -36.77 34.13 14.10
CA ASP A 358 -36.49 34.99 15.25
C ASP A 358 -36.16 34.25 16.57
N TYR A 359 -34.85 34.04 16.79
CA TYR A 359 -34.26 33.46 18.00
C TYR A 359 -33.53 34.54 18.85
N GLN A 360 -33.97 35.80 18.89
CA GLN A 360 -33.43 36.71 19.94
C GLN A 360 -33.77 36.25 21.38
N GLN A 361 -34.68 35.29 21.58
CA GLN A 361 -34.97 34.70 22.88
C GLN A 361 -34.24 33.36 23.13
N ASN A 362 -33.06 33.46 23.75
CA ASN A 362 -32.52 32.51 24.75
C ASN A 362 -32.32 31.03 24.31
N ILE A 363 -31.14 30.70 23.77
CA ILE A 363 -30.63 29.36 23.52
C ILE A 363 -30.41 28.98 24.95
N ASP A 364 -31.39 28.25 25.46
CA ASP A 364 -31.47 27.90 26.84
C ASP A 364 -30.27 27.01 27.13
N LEU A 365 -29.18 27.65 27.56
CA LEU A 365 -27.92 27.05 27.96
C LEU A 365 -28.16 25.99 29.05
N SER A 366 -29.35 25.98 29.66
CA SER A 366 -29.81 24.95 30.58
C SER A 366 -30.05 23.58 29.91
N ARG A 367 -30.52 23.52 28.66
CA ARG A 367 -30.72 22.24 27.95
C ARG A 367 -29.40 21.59 27.56
N LEU A 368 -28.43 22.40 27.13
CA LEU A 368 -27.08 21.92 26.81
C LEU A 368 -26.32 21.50 28.08
N LYS A 369 -26.48 22.25 29.19
CA LYS A 369 -25.94 21.87 30.51
C LYS A 369 -26.58 20.60 31.08
N ARG A 370 -27.89 20.37 30.86
CA ARG A 370 -28.57 19.13 31.24
C ARG A 370 -28.06 17.94 30.43
N ALA A 371 -27.91 18.09 29.11
CA ALA A 371 -27.35 17.03 28.26
C ALA A 371 -25.90 16.69 28.65
N ALA A 372 -25.06 17.70 28.89
CA ALA A 372 -23.69 17.50 29.37
C ALA A 372 -23.65 16.85 30.77
N GLY A 373 -24.57 17.25 31.67
CA GLY A 373 -24.70 16.68 33.01
C GLY A 373 -25.11 15.20 33.00
N VAL A 374 -26.02 14.79 32.11
CA VAL A 374 -26.42 13.39 31.95
C VAL A 374 -25.25 12.55 31.44
N VAL A 375 -24.50 13.05 30.45
CA VAL A 375 -23.32 12.35 29.92
C VAL A 375 -22.21 12.22 30.98
N LEU A 376 -21.94 13.28 31.75
CA LEU A 376 -20.98 13.24 32.86
C LEU A 376 -21.42 12.28 33.98
N THR A 377 -22.72 12.21 34.27
CA THR A 377 -23.26 11.28 35.27
C THR A 377 -23.14 9.84 34.79
N PHE A 378 -23.40 9.58 33.51
CA PHE A 378 -23.24 8.27 32.90
C PHE A 378 -21.76 7.82 32.86
N LEU A 379 -20.83 8.73 32.58
CA LEU A 379 -19.39 8.45 32.63
C LEU A 379 -18.89 8.19 34.07
N ARG A 380 -19.45 8.88 35.07
CA ARG A 380 -19.14 8.61 36.49
C ARG A 380 -19.68 7.28 36.97
N LEU A 381 -20.85 6.85 36.50
CA LEU A 381 -21.42 5.54 36.82
C LEU A 381 -20.60 4.42 36.18
N LYS A 382 -20.21 4.56 34.92
CA LYS A 382 -19.37 3.57 34.22
C LYS A 382 -17.97 3.42 34.84
N ARG A 383 -17.42 4.49 35.42
CA ARG A 383 -16.13 4.47 36.15
C ARG A 383 -16.22 3.79 37.52
N ARG A 384 -17.41 3.73 38.14
CA ARG A 384 -17.64 3.02 39.40
C ARG A 384 -17.82 1.51 39.20
N GLU A 385 -18.40 1.08 38.08
CA GLU A 385 -18.52 -0.34 37.71
C GLU A 385 -17.18 -0.99 37.32
N THR A 386 -16.13 -0.21 37.06
CA THR A 386 -14.79 -0.73 36.73
C THR A 386 -13.83 -0.77 37.93
N GLN A 387 -14.28 -0.31 39.11
CA GLN A 387 -13.50 -0.30 40.36
C GLN A 387 -14.14 -1.11 41.50
N ALA A 388 -15.27 -1.77 41.23
CA ALA A 388 -15.85 -2.84 42.05
C ALA A 388 -15.66 -4.16 41.29
#